data_AF-A0A8C3RJK9-F1
#
_entry.id   AF-A0A8C3RJK9-F1
#
_cell.length_a   1.000
_cell.length_b   1.000
_cell.length_c   1.000
_cell.angle_alpha   90.00
_cell.angle_beta   90.00
_cell.angle_gamma   90.00
#
_symmetry.space_group_name_H-M   'P 1'
#
loop_
_entity.id
_entity.type
_entity.pdbx_description
1 polymer ?
#
loop_
_entity_poly.entity_id
_entity_poly.type
_entity_poly.pdbx_seq_one_letter_code
_entity_poly.pdbx_strand_id
1 'polypeptide(L)'
;MTQEFETEIQKTRHQALVQNQAGMVEINKLQQLLEMKDREMNRVKKLAKNILDERSEVESFFLEALEQVKREIVSSRKCYKQVAQAAYQKKMMEAFAGKEEYPKIRTFNSNVHSTNSVYKDLQEAEKWTNIQQGKVDITQLTWEQKECVLRLLFARMNGLERRKHKHVLVPSAPAAVTPGSEERNKASIENIAPSLTFITQQVPVSEPSSHGTILPDIEMVTSQTAE
;
A
#
# COMPACT_ATOMS: atom_id res chain seq x y z
N MET A 1 54.76 -55.64 -23.21
CA MET A 1 54.34 -55.38 -21.82
C MET A 1 54.72 -53.97 -21.33
N THR A 2 55.99 -53.55 -21.28
CA THR A 2 56.37 -52.19 -20.81
C THR A 2 55.92 -51.06 -21.77
N GLN A 3 56.05 -51.25 -23.07
CA GLN A 3 55.64 -50.26 -24.08
C GLN A 3 54.12 -50.02 -24.11
N GLU A 4 53.33 -51.08 -23.96
CA GLU A 4 51.86 -51.00 -23.95
C GLU A 4 51.36 -50.24 -22.72
N PHE A 5 51.95 -50.49 -21.55
CA PHE A 5 51.64 -49.76 -20.32
C PHE A 5 51.95 -48.27 -20.44
N GLU A 6 53.07 -47.91 -21.07
CA GLU A 6 53.46 -46.52 -21.28
C GLU A 6 52.51 -45.79 -22.26
N THR A 7 52.04 -46.49 -23.30
CA THR A 7 51.00 -45.95 -24.19
C THR A 7 49.65 -45.75 -23.50
N GLU A 8 49.26 -46.66 -22.60
CA GLU A 8 48.02 -46.56 -21.82
C GLU A 8 48.07 -45.37 -20.83
N ILE A 9 49.24 -45.14 -20.20
CA ILE A 9 49.46 -43.96 -19.35
C ILE A 9 49.34 -42.67 -20.15
N GLN A 10 49.99 -42.59 -21.33
CA GLN A 10 49.91 -41.40 -22.18
C GLN A 10 48.48 -41.13 -22.66
N LYS A 11 47.75 -42.17 -23.05
CA LYS A 11 46.35 -42.08 -23.45
C LYS A 11 45.46 -41.58 -22.30
N THR A 12 45.65 -42.11 -21.10
CA THR A 12 44.92 -41.69 -19.90
C THR A 12 45.22 -40.22 -19.56
N ARG A 13 46.49 -39.80 -19.62
CA ARG A 13 46.90 -38.40 -19.42
C ARG A 13 46.29 -37.47 -20.47
N HIS A 14 46.31 -37.86 -21.75
CA HIS A 14 45.70 -37.07 -22.82
C HIS A 14 44.18 -36.94 -22.62
N GLN A 15 43.51 -38.03 -22.26
CA GLN A 15 42.07 -38.02 -21.97
C GLN A 15 41.74 -37.09 -20.78
N ALA A 16 42.53 -37.14 -19.70
CA ALA A 16 42.38 -36.25 -18.56
C ALA A 16 42.58 -34.77 -18.95
N LEU A 17 43.57 -34.46 -19.81
CA LEU A 17 43.80 -33.12 -20.33
C LEU A 17 42.58 -32.60 -21.12
N VAL A 18 42.05 -33.42 -22.03
CA VAL A 18 40.89 -33.07 -22.85
C VAL A 18 39.64 -32.85 -21.98
N GLN A 19 39.43 -33.71 -20.97
CA GLN A 19 38.33 -33.54 -20.03
C GLN A 19 38.45 -32.27 -19.19
N ASN A 20 39.66 -31.97 -18.69
CA ASN A 20 39.90 -30.72 -17.96
C ASN A 20 39.65 -29.51 -18.85
N GLN A 21 40.08 -29.55 -20.11
CA GLN A 21 39.84 -28.45 -21.05
C GLN A 21 38.34 -28.27 -21.35
N ALA A 22 37.59 -29.36 -21.52
CA ALA A 22 36.14 -29.31 -21.67
C ALA A 22 35.46 -28.72 -20.42
N GLY A 23 35.88 -29.14 -19.22
CA GLY A 23 35.41 -28.61 -17.95
C GLY A 23 35.70 -27.10 -17.80
N MET A 24 36.87 -26.64 -18.22
CA MET A 24 37.21 -25.21 -18.21
C MET A 24 36.27 -24.39 -19.10
N VAL A 25 35.90 -24.90 -20.28
CA VAL A 25 34.96 -24.22 -21.17
C VAL A 25 33.56 -24.14 -20.55
N GLU A 26 33.11 -25.21 -19.91
CA GLU A 26 31.82 -25.25 -19.22
C GLU A 26 31.77 -24.28 -18.04
N ILE A 27 32.81 -24.25 -17.21
CA ILE A 27 32.93 -23.29 -16.09
C ILE A 27 32.84 -21.85 -16.61
N ASN A 28 33.57 -21.52 -17.68
CA ASN A 28 33.51 -20.19 -18.28
C ASN A 28 32.09 -19.85 -18.78
N LYS A 29 31.39 -20.81 -19.41
CA LYS A 29 30.01 -20.61 -19.88
C LYS A 29 29.04 -20.38 -18.72
N LEU A 30 29.18 -21.15 -17.64
CA LEU A 30 28.35 -21.00 -16.44
C LEU A 30 28.62 -19.66 -15.75
N GLN A 31 29.87 -19.22 -15.65
CA GLN A 31 30.24 -17.90 -15.12
C GLN A 31 29.61 -16.76 -15.94
N GLN A 32 29.66 -16.83 -17.27
CA GLN A 32 29.00 -15.84 -18.13
C GLN A 32 27.47 -15.84 -17.96
N LEU A 33 26.86 -17.03 -17.84
CA LEU A 33 25.42 -17.15 -17.61
C LEU A 33 25.01 -16.54 -16.27
N LEU A 34 25.79 -16.79 -15.22
CA LEU A 34 25.58 -16.22 -13.89
C LEU A 34 25.67 -14.70 -13.94
N GLU A 35 26.70 -14.16 -14.60
CA GLU A 35 26.87 -12.71 -14.73
C GLU A 35 25.68 -12.06 -15.48
N MET A 36 25.19 -12.70 -16.55
CA MET A 36 23.99 -12.24 -17.26
C MET A 36 22.74 -12.26 -16.35
N LYS A 37 22.59 -13.30 -15.53
CA LYS A 37 21.48 -13.43 -14.57
C LYS A 37 21.56 -12.38 -13.45
N ASP A 38 22.75 -12.09 -12.94
CA ASP A 38 22.93 -11.04 -11.93
C ASP A 38 22.61 -9.65 -12.48
N ARG A 39 23.01 -9.36 -13.73
CA ARG A 39 22.62 -8.11 -14.40
C ARG A 39 21.11 -7.97 -14.52
N GLU A 40 20.42 -9.05 -14.92
CA GLU A 40 18.97 -9.05 -15.05
C GLU A 40 18.28 -8.90 -13.69
N MET A 41 18.75 -9.62 -12.67
CA MET A 41 18.29 -9.50 -11.29
C MET A 41 18.43 -8.06 -10.78
N ASN A 42 19.56 -7.42 -11.07
CA ASN A 42 19.79 -6.02 -10.69
C ASN A 42 18.85 -5.05 -11.42
N ARG A 43 18.48 -5.33 -12.68
CA ARG A 43 17.44 -4.55 -13.37
C ARG A 43 16.07 -4.71 -12.72
N VAL A 44 15.68 -5.94 -12.39
CA VAL A 44 14.42 -6.23 -11.69
C VAL A 44 14.38 -5.54 -10.33
N LYS A 45 15.46 -5.60 -9.55
CA LYS A 45 15.56 -4.92 -8.25
C LYS A 45 15.39 -3.40 -8.38
N LYS A 46 16.05 -2.79 -9.38
CA LYS A 46 15.91 -1.34 -9.65
C LYS A 46 14.47 -0.99 -10.03
N LEU A 47 13.85 -1.78 -10.91
CA LEU A 47 12.46 -1.55 -11.31
C LEU A 47 11.50 -1.69 -10.11
N ALA A 48 11.67 -2.73 -9.29
CA ALA A 48 10.86 -2.94 -8.10
C ALA A 48 11.00 -1.77 -7.11
N LYS A 49 12.22 -1.26 -6.93
CA LYS A 49 12.46 -0.06 -6.11
C LYS A 49 11.75 1.16 -6.69
N ASN A 50 11.88 1.44 -7.98
CA ASN A 50 11.21 2.58 -8.62
C ASN A 50 9.69 2.52 -8.44
N ILE A 51 9.09 1.33 -8.61
CA ILE A 51 7.64 1.15 -8.40
C ILE A 51 7.25 1.46 -6.96
N LEU A 52 8.06 1.08 -5.97
CA LEU A 52 7.81 1.38 -4.57
C LEU A 52 7.98 2.87 -4.27
N ASP A 53 8.99 3.52 -4.85
CA ASP A 53 9.25 4.95 -4.68
C ASP A 53 8.09 5.76 -5.29
N GLU A 54 7.71 5.49 -6.54
CA GLU A 54 6.56 6.12 -7.20
C GLU A 54 5.25 5.90 -6.41
N ARG A 55 5.03 4.69 -5.90
CA ARG A 55 3.86 4.40 -5.06
C ARG A 55 3.88 5.23 -3.78
N SER A 56 5.04 5.37 -3.14
CA SER A 56 5.20 6.12 -1.90
C SER A 56 4.97 7.63 -2.12
N GLU A 57 5.41 8.17 -3.26
CA GLU A 57 5.13 9.54 -3.67
C GLU A 57 3.63 9.77 -3.86
N VAL A 58 2.95 8.87 -4.56
CA VAL A 58 1.50 8.92 -4.78
C VAL A 58 0.73 8.80 -3.47
N GLU A 59 1.14 7.89 -2.58
CA GLU A 59 0.55 7.73 -1.24
C GLU A 59 0.70 9.02 -0.42
N SER A 60 1.87 9.64 -0.44
CA SER A 60 2.15 10.91 0.27
C SER A 60 1.29 12.05 -0.28
N PHE A 61 1.19 12.18 -1.61
CA PHE A 61 0.34 13.18 -2.26
C PHE A 61 -1.14 13.03 -1.87
N PHE A 62 -1.68 11.82 -1.85
CA PHE A 62 -3.08 11.60 -1.49
C PHE A 62 -3.36 11.87 -0.01
N LEU A 63 -2.43 11.54 0.88
CA LEU A 63 -2.52 11.88 2.29
C LEU A 63 -2.54 13.39 2.49
N GLU A 64 -1.64 14.12 1.83
CA GLU A 64 -1.59 15.58 1.86
C GLU A 64 -2.88 16.20 1.30
N ALA A 65 -3.39 15.70 0.19
CA ALA A 65 -4.65 16.16 -0.40
C ALA A 65 -5.84 15.94 0.56
N LEU A 66 -5.91 14.79 1.23
CA LEU A 66 -6.94 14.52 2.24
C LEU A 66 -6.81 15.46 3.44
N GLU A 67 -5.59 15.73 3.88
CA GLU A 67 -5.34 16.66 4.99
C GLU A 67 -5.75 18.08 4.62
N GLN A 68 -5.39 18.54 3.41
CA GLN A 68 -5.81 19.84 2.87
C GLN A 68 -7.33 19.96 2.84
N VAL A 69 -8.02 18.95 2.31
CA VAL A 69 -9.48 18.94 2.25
C VAL A 69 -10.08 19.03 3.66
N LYS A 70 -9.56 18.26 4.63
CA LYS A 70 -10.03 18.32 6.03
C LYS A 70 -9.82 19.71 6.64
N ARG A 71 -8.67 20.34 6.44
CA ARG A 71 -8.40 21.72 6.89
C ARG A 71 -9.40 22.70 6.28
N GLU A 72 -9.67 22.55 4.99
CA GLU A 72 -10.57 23.43 4.26
C GLU A 72 -12.04 23.24 4.67
N ILE A 73 -12.48 22.02 5.01
CA ILE A 73 -13.79 21.77 5.63
C ILE A 73 -13.92 22.56 6.93
N VAL A 74 -12.93 22.49 7.82
CA VAL A 74 -12.95 23.22 9.10
C VAL A 74 -12.98 24.73 8.87
N SER A 75 -12.15 25.23 7.96
CA SER A 75 -12.09 26.65 7.57
C SER A 75 -13.43 27.13 6.99
N SER A 76 -13.97 26.40 6.01
CA SER A 76 -15.25 26.67 5.37
C SER A 76 -16.40 26.71 6.37
N ARG A 77 -16.50 25.70 7.26
CA ARG A 77 -17.53 25.64 8.31
C ARG A 77 -17.44 26.83 9.27
N LYS A 78 -16.23 27.23 9.66
CA LYS A 78 -15.99 28.41 10.51
C LYS A 78 -16.41 29.70 9.81
N CYS A 79 -15.98 29.89 8.55
CA CYS A 79 -16.32 31.04 7.73
C CYS A 79 -17.84 31.15 7.54
N TYR A 80 -18.51 30.05 7.14
CA TYR A 80 -19.95 30.00 6.97
C TYR A 80 -20.69 30.42 8.24
N LYS A 81 -20.28 29.93 9.41
CA LYS A 81 -20.87 30.34 10.70
C LYS A 81 -20.73 31.85 10.94
N GLN A 82 -19.55 32.42 10.71
CA GLN A 82 -19.30 33.85 10.90
C GLN A 82 -20.11 34.70 9.93
N VAL A 83 -20.12 34.33 8.64
CA VAL A 83 -20.90 35.03 7.60
C VAL A 83 -22.39 34.97 7.89
N ALA A 84 -22.92 33.80 8.25
CA ALA A 84 -24.33 33.65 8.60
C ALA A 84 -24.71 34.47 9.85
N GLN A 85 -23.81 34.56 10.83
CA GLN A 85 -24.02 35.36 12.04
C GLN A 85 -24.04 36.85 11.74
N ALA A 86 -23.07 37.34 10.97
CA ALA A 86 -23.00 38.73 10.56
C ALA A 86 -24.23 39.12 9.71
N ALA A 87 -24.66 38.26 8.78
CA ALA A 87 -25.84 38.49 7.96
C ALA A 87 -27.13 38.56 8.80
N TYR A 88 -27.28 37.66 9.79
CA TYR A 88 -28.41 37.69 10.71
C TYR A 88 -28.42 38.95 11.58
N GLN A 89 -27.27 39.32 12.15
CA GLN A 89 -27.13 40.54 12.95
C GLN A 89 -27.43 41.80 12.13
N LYS A 90 -26.94 41.87 10.88
CA LYS A 90 -27.24 42.97 9.96
C LYS A 90 -28.75 43.11 9.73
N LYS A 91 -29.43 42.01 9.40
CA LYS A 91 -30.90 42.01 9.22
C LYS A 91 -31.65 42.43 10.49
N MET A 92 -31.19 41.98 11.66
CA MET A 92 -31.74 42.40 12.94
C MET A 92 -31.66 43.92 13.14
N MET A 93 -30.51 44.52 12.80
CA MET A 93 -30.30 45.97 12.90
C MET A 93 -31.13 46.76 11.89
N GLU A 94 -31.28 46.26 10.66
CA GLU A 94 -32.11 46.87 9.61
C GLU A 94 -33.60 46.83 9.97
N ALA A 95 -34.05 45.71 10.56
CA ALA A 95 -35.40 45.58 11.08
C ALA A 95 -35.65 46.51 12.28
N PHE A 96 -34.67 46.64 13.18
CA PHE A 96 -34.73 47.60 14.28
C PHE A 96 -34.83 49.06 13.80
N ALA A 97 -34.15 49.39 12.69
CA ALA A 97 -34.25 50.68 12.03
C ALA A 97 -35.56 50.88 11.24
N GLY A 98 -36.48 49.92 11.26
CA GLY A 98 -37.78 49.97 10.57
C GLY A 98 -37.71 49.82 9.05
N LYS A 99 -36.57 49.36 8.52
CA LYS A 99 -36.37 49.19 7.06
C LYS A 99 -36.85 47.84 6.54
N GLU A 100 -36.79 46.80 7.37
CA GLU A 100 -37.19 45.42 7.05
C GLU A 100 -37.94 44.76 8.21
N GLU A 101 -38.48 43.55 8.01
CA GLU A 101 -39.07 42.73 9.07
C GLU A 101 -38.00 41.94 9.83
N TYR A 102 -38.23 41.67 11.12
CA TYR A 102 -37.32 40.89 11.94
C TYR A 102 -37.12 39.47 11.39
N PRO A 103 -35.85 39.02 11.22
CA PRO A 103 -35.58 37.66 10.75
C PRO A 103 -36.01 36.62 11.80
N LYS A 104 -36.45 35.44 11.33
CA LYS A 104 -36.76 34.30 12.21
C LYS A 104 -35.55 33.95 13.09
N ILE A 105 -35.82 33.66 14.38
CA ILE A 105 -34.78 33.31 15.35
C ILE A 105 -33.93 32.16 14.80
N ARG A 106 -32.62 32.41 14.75
CA ARG A 106 -31.63 31.48 14.25
C ARG A 106 -30.54 31.28 15.29
N THR A 107 -30.22 30.02 15.57
CA THR A 107 -29.23 29.67 16.59
C THR A 107 -27.87 29.35 15.96
N PHE A 108 -26.80 29.73 16.65
CA PHE A 108 -25.40 29.48 16.24
C PHE A 108 -24.68 28.48 17.15
N ASN A 109 -25.39 27.95 18.16
CA ASN A 109 -24.93 26.90 19.06
C ASN A 109 -25.43 25.52 18.59
N SER A 110 -24.80 24.46 19.10
CA SER A 110 -25.11 23.07 18.78
C SER A 110 -26.24 22.52 19.67
N ASN A 111 -27.32 23.28 19.87
CA ASN A 111 -28.45 22.80 20.66
C ASN A 111 -29.30 21.82 19.83
N VAL A 112 -29.54 20.62 20.38
CA VAL A 112 -30.30 19.53 19.75
C VAL A 112 -31.75 19.91 19.47
N HIS A 113 -32.36 20.74 20.31
CA HIS A 113 -33.76 21.14 20.19
C HIS A 113 -33.99 22.32 19.24
N SER A 114 -32.93 22.88 18.65
CA SER A 114 -33.09 24.00 17.72
C SER A 114 -33.63 23.53 16.37
N THR A 115 -34.72 24.14 15.92
CA THR A 115 -35.34 23.89 14.61
C THR A 115 -34.66 24.68 13.49
N ASN A 116 -34.03 25.81 13.79
CA ASN A 116 -33.36 26.69 12.81
C ASN A 116 -31.95 27.03 13.31
N SER A 117 -31.01 26.12 13.03
CA SER A 117 -29.61 26.24 13.45
C SER A 117 -28.66 26.16 12.27
N VAL A 118 -27.65 27.03 12.26
CA VAL A 118 -26.53 26.96 11.29
C VAL A 118 -25.86 25.59 11.29
N TYR A 119 -25.86 24.89 12.43
CA TYR A 119 -25.28 23.55 12.51
C TYR A 119 -26.07 22.51 11.72
N LYS A 120 -27.40 22.65 11.63
CA LYS A 120 -28.22 21.76 10.80
C LYS A 120 -27.92 21.94 9.32
N ASP A 121 -27.77 23.19 8.85
CA ASP A 121 -27.37 23.47 7.47
C ASP A 121 -26.02 22.81 7.12
N LEU A 122 -25.04 22.86 8.02
CA LEU A 122 -23.74 22.22 7.80
C LEU A 122 -23.86 20.69 7.76
N GLN A 123 -24.72 20.09 8.58
CA GLN A 123 -25.01 18.65 8.54
C GLN A 123 -25.78 18.23 7.28
N GLU A 124 -26.69 19.08 6.81
CA GLU A 124 -27.43 18.86 5.57
C GLU A 124 -26.51 18.94 4.35
N ALA A 125 -25.56 19.88 4.35
CA ALA A 125 -24.52 19.98 3.33
C ALA A 125 -23.63 18.72 3.27
N GLU A 126 -23.31 18.11 4.41
CA GLU A 126 -22.56 16.85 4.47
C GLU A 126 -23.38 15.66 3.93
N LYS A 127 -24.69 15.65 4.17
CA LYS A 127 -25.62 14.64 3.66
C LYS A 127 -26.05 14.90 2.21
N TRP A 128 -25.65 16.02 1.61
CA TRP A 128 -26.09 16.41 0.29
C TRP A 128 -25.48 15.50 -0.78
N THR A 129 -26.26 14.51 -1.20
CA THR A 129 -25.91 13.54 -2.25
C THR A 129 -26.59 13.84 -3.60
N ASN A 130 -27.32 14.96 -3.70
CA ASN A 130 -27.97 15.38 -4.96
C ASN A 130 -26.94 16.00 -5.91
N ILE A 131 -26.14 15.12 -6.48
CA ILE A 131 -25.30 15.38 -7.63
C ILE A 131 -26.16 14.92 -8.81
N GLN A 132 -26.59 15.86 -9.66
CA GLN A 132 -27.33 15.51 -10.88
C GLN A 132 -26.54 14.43 -11.63
N GLN A 133 -27.23 13.37 -12.08
CA GLN A 133 -26.63 12.27 -12.84
C GLN A 133 -26.11 12.79 -14.18
N GLY A 134 -24.94 13.41 -14.16
CA GLY A 134 -24.26 14.03 -15.27
C GLY A 134 -22.76 14.11 -14.98
N LYS A 135 -21.98 14.56 -15.96
CA LYS A 135 -20.55 14.79 -15.79
C LYS A 135 -20.35 15.96 -14.83
N VAL A 136 -20.15 15.67 -13.55
CA VAL A 136 -19.87 16.68 -12.53
C VAL A 136 -18.37 16.91 -12.47
N ASP A 137 -17.99 18.17 -12.71
CA ASP A 137 -16.60 18.58 -12.62
C ASP A 137 -16.19 18.69 -11.14
N ILE A 138 -14.96 18.26 -10.83
CA ILE A 138 -14.40 18.24 -9.46
C ILE A 138 -14.44 19.63 -8.81
N THR A 139 -14.38 20.70 -9.61
CA THR A 139 -14.45 22.09 -9.15
C THR A 139 -15.79 22.43 -8.49
N GLN A 140 -16.87 21.75 -8.88
CA GLN A 140 -18.24 22.00 -8.40
C GLN A 140 -18.58 21.24 -7.11
N LEU A 141 -17.69 20.35 -6.66
CA LEU A 141 -17.90 19.58 -5.43
C LEU A 141 -17.62 20.43 -4.18
N THR A 142 -18.46 20.25 -3.16
CA THR A 142 -18.17 20.77 -1.82
C THR A 142 -16.93 20.09 -1.25
N TRP A 143 -16.31 20.69 -0.24
CA TRP A 143 -15.12 20.11 0.38
C TRP A 143 -15.41 18.76 1.03
N GLU A 144 -16.58 18.61 1.66
CA GLU A 144 -17.07 17.35 2.20
C GLU A 144 -17.22 16.27 1.11
N GLN A 145 -17.71 16.63 -0.08
CA GLN A 145 -17.83 15.70 -1.21
C GLN A 145 -16.46 15.31 -1.78
N LYS A 146 -15.54 16.26 -1.92
CA LYS A 146 -14.15 16.01 -2.36
C LYS A 146 -13.45 15.02 -1.40
N GLU A 147 -13.71 15.13 -0.11
CA GLU A 147 -13.17 14.26 0.92
C GLU A 147 -13.65 12.81 0.77
N CYS A 148 -14.96 12.63 0.58
CA CYS A 148 -15.55 11.32 0.29
C CYS A 148 -15.01 10.70 -1.01
N VAL A 149 -14.86 11.49 -2.08
CA VAL A 149 -14.28 11.03 -3.34
C VAL A 149 -12.82 10.59 -3.16
N LEU A 150 -12.01 11.38 -2.45
CA LEU A 150 -10.62 11.03 -2.17
C LEU A 150 -10.51 9.76 -1.33
N ARG A 151 -11.32 9.60 -0.28
CA ARG A 151 -11.36 8.36 0.50
C ARG A 151 -11.78 7.15 -0.34
N LEU A 152 -12.79 7.32 -1.20
CA LEU A 152 -13.27 6.25 -2.08
C LEU A 152 -12.20 5.87 -3.11
N LEU A 153 -11.53 6.86 -3.71
CA LEU A 153 -10.41 6.62 -4.62
C LEU A 153 -9.30 5.85 -3.91
N PHE A 154 -8.97 6.24 -2.69
CA PHE A 154 -7.98 5.57 -1.86
C PHE A 154 -8.34 4.11 -1.58
N ALA A 155 -9.58 3.85 -1.18
CA ALA A 155 -10.12 2.51 -1.00
C ALA A 155 -10.05 1.67 -2.29
N ARG A 156 -10.40 2.26 -3.43
CA ARG A 156 -10.33 1.57 -4.74
C ARG A 156 -8.91 1.28 -5.18
N MET A 157 -7.98 2.20 -5.01
CA MET A 157 -6.56 2.00 -5.29
C MET A 157 -5.96 0.88 -4.43
N ASN A 158 -6.38 0.79 -3.17
CA ASN A 158 -5.98 -0.28 -2.24
C ASN A 158 -6.73 -1.60 -2.44
N GLY A 159 -7.58 -1.70 -3.46
CA GLY A 159 -8.17 -2.97 -3.88
C GLY A 159 -9.38 -3.46 -3.07
N LEU A 160 -10.07 -2.58 -2.32
CA LEU A 160 -11.26 -2.97 -1.56
C LEU A 160 -12.35 -3.63 -2.42
N GLU A 161 -12.49 -3.26 -3.70
CA GLU A 161 -13.50 -3.85 -4.62
C GLU A 161 -13.05 -5.16 -5.29
N ARG A 162 -11.75 -5.46 -5.36
CA ARG A 162 -11.25 -6.65 -6.09
C ARG A 162 -11.34 -7.95 -5.30
N ARG A 163 -11.60 -7.89 -3.99
CA ARG A 163 -11.73 -9.09 -3.14
C ARG A 163 -12.98 -9.94 -3.44
N LYS A 164 -13.95 -9.45 -4.21
CA LYS A 164 -15.14 -10.22 -4.63
C LYS A 164 -14.90 -11.16 -5.81
N HIS A 165 -13.75 -11.07 -6.49
CA HIS A 165 -13.32 -12.05 -7.50
C HIS A 165 -12.02 -12.71 -7.04
N LYS A 166 -12.13 -13.55 -6.01
CA LYS A 166 -11.13 -14.61 -5.82
C LYS A 166 -11.37 -15.65 -6.92
N HIS A 167 -10.83 -15.41 -8.11
CA HIS A 167 -10.43 -16.55 -8.93
C HIS A 167 -9.28 -17.19 -8.19
N VAL A 168 -9.61 -18.25 -7.44
CA VAL A 168 -8.64 -19.14 -6.87
C VAL A 168 -7.88 -19.75 -8.04
N LEU A 169 -6.71 -19.20 -8.37
CA LEU A 169 -5.74 -19.89 -9.22
C LEU A 169 -5.12 -20.96 -8.32
N VAL A 170 -5.81 -22.10 -8.23
CA VAL A 170 -5.25 -23.34 -7.68
C VAL A 170 -4.24 -23.85 -8.70
N PRO A 171 -2.96 -24.03 -8.35
CA PRO A 171 -2.06 -24.86 -9.14
C PRO A 171 -2.58 -26.30 -9.08
N SER A 172 -2.98 -26.85 -10.21
CA SER A 172 -3.42 -28.24 -10.31
C SER A 172 -2.23 -29.17 -10.01
N ALA A 173 -2.27 -29.84 -8.86
CA ALA A 173 -1.45 -31.00 -8.55
C ALA A 173 -2.39 -32.14 -8.09
N PRO A 174 -2.11 -33.41 -8.43
CA PRO A 174 -3.12 -34.46 -8.40
C PRO A 174 -3.37 -35.05 -7.01
N ALA A 175 -4.67 -35.31 -6.80
CA ALA A 175 -5.36 -36.13 -5.81
C ALA A 175 -4.54 -36.91 -4.76
N ALA A 176 -4.76 -36.55 -3.48
CA ALA A 176 -4.79 -37.50 -2.37
C ALA A 176 -6.05 -37.24 -1.52
N VAL A 177 -6.73 -38.34 -1.19
CA VAL A 177 -8.05 -38.46 -0.58
C VAL A 177 -7.97 -38.33 0.95
N THR A 178 -8.83 -37.52 1.59
CA THR A 178 -9.77 -37.93 2.68
C THR A 178 -10.55 -36.73 3.29
N PRO A 179 -11.71 -36.98 3.92
CA PRO A 179 -12.81 -36.01 4.08
C PRO A 179 -12.93 -35.43 5.51
N GLY A 180 -13.74 -34.37 5.68
CA GLY A 180 -14.28 -34.01 6.99
C GLY A 180 -14.81 -32.58 7.18
N SER A 181 -16.13 -32.50 7.37
CA SER A 181 -16.87 -31.58 8.26
C SER A 181 -17.14 -30.11 7.88
N GLU A 182 -18.43 -29.90 7.58
CA GLU A 182 -19.34 -28.92 8.20
C GLU A 182 -19.35 -27.45 7.76
N GLU A 183 -20.45 -27.10 7.09
CA GLU A 183 -21.03 -25.76 7.05
C GLU A 183 -21.67 -25.39 8.40
N ARG A 184 -21.38 -24.18 8.91
CA ARG A 184 -22.41 -23.36 9.57
C ARG A 184 -22.07 -21.87 9.50
N ASN A 185 -22.91 -21.15 8.76
CA ASN A 185 -22.99 -19.69 8.73
C ASN A 185 -23.43 -19.14 10.11
N LYS A 186 -22.87 -18.00 10.55
CA LYS A 186 -23.63 -16.78 10.89
C LYS A 186 -22.75 -15.59 11.28
N ALA A 187 -23.26 -14.44 10.87
CA ALA A 187 -22.77 -13.07 11.02
C ALA A 187 -22.26 -12.66 12.41
N SER A 188 -21.18 -11.88 12.40
CA SER A 188 -21.02 -10.69 13.24
C SER A 188 -20.16 -9.68 12.47
N ILE A 189 -20.77 -8.57 12.07
CA ILE A 189 -20.06 -7.38 11.57
C ILE A 189 -19.64 -6.62 12.83
N GLU A 190 -18.47 -6.93 13.37
CA GLU A 190 -17.85 -6.11 14.40
C GLU A 190 -16.68 -5.33 13.81
N ASN A 191 -16.82 -4.01 13.88
CA ASN A 191 -15.76 -3.00 13.94
C ASN A 191 -14.38 -3.44 13.41
N ILE A 192 -14.19 -3.34 12.10
CA ILE A 192 -12.84 -3.30 11.54
C ILE A 192 -12.28 -1.92 11.89
N ALA A 193 -11.36 -1.92 12.86
CA ALA A 193 -10.60 -0.76 13.30
C ALA A 193 -10.02 0.05 12.11
N PRO A 194 -9.87 1.39 12.24
CA PRO A 194 -9.46 2.27 11.15
C PRO A 194 -7.95 2.20 10.80
N SER A 195 -7.24 1.12 11.13
CA SER A 195 -5.76 1.13 11.15
C SER A 195 -5.05 0.48 9.97
N LEU A 196 -5.75 -0.18 9.03
CA LEU A 196 -5.12 -0.78 7.86
C LEU A 196 -5.28 0.10 6.62
N THR A 197 -4.68 1.29 6.68
CA THR A 197 -4.74 2.25 5.58
C THR A 197 -3.64 2.00 4.55
N PHE A 198 -2.57 1.25 4.87
CA PHE A 198 -1.42 1.05 3.96
C PHE A 198 -0.70 -0.30 4.14
N ILE A 199 -0.18 -0.85 3.03
CA ILE A 199 0.71 -2.05 2.99
C ILE A 199 2.16 -1.69 3.35
N THR A 200 2.56 -0.43 3.19
CA THR A 200 3.94 0.05 3.34
C THR A 200 4.28 0.55 4.74
N GLN A 201 3.28 0.71 5.61
CA GLN A 201 3.52 1.11 7.00
C GLN A 201 4.23 -0.02 7.72
N GLN A 202 5.54 0.18 7.91
CA GLN A 202 6.40 -0.73 8.64
C GLN A 202 5.88 -0.84 10.09
N VAL A 203 5.54 -2.06 10.50
CA VAL A 203 5.41 -2.41 11.91
C VAL A 203 6.80 -2.22 12.54
N PRO A 204 6.94 -1.56 13.70
CA PRO A 204 8.19 -1.60 14.46
C PRO A 204 8.45 -3.06 14.81
N VAL A 205 9.37 -3.70 14.09
CA VAL A 205 9.84 -5.04 14.43
C VAL A 205 10.69 -4.86 15.68
N SER A 206 10.14 -5.23 16.82
CA SER A 206 10.93 -5.39 18.04
C SER A 206 12.08 -6.36 17.75
N GLU A 207 13.31 -5.84 17.78
CA GLU A 207 14.53 -6.64 17.60
C GLU A 207 14.60 -7.73 18.70
N PRO A 208 14.81 -9.00 18.35
CA PRO A 208 15.19 -9.99 19.35
C PRO A 208 16.66 -9.78 19.72
N SER A 209 16.87 -9.54 21.02
CA SER A 209 18.14 -9.52 21.75
C SER A 209 19.17 -10.50 21.18
N SER A 210 20.26 -9.96 20.64
CA SER A 210 21.44 -10.67 20.19
C SER A 210 22.31 -11.07 21.38
N HIS A 211 21.99 -12.20 22.01
CA HIS A 211 22.99 -12.95 22.77
C HIS A 211 23.73 -13.88 21.81
N GLY A 212 25.04 -13.63 21.69
CA GLY A 212 25.94 -14.30 20.77
C GLY A 212 26.03 -15.80 20.98
N THR A 213 26.12 -16.53 19.88
CA THR A 213 26.62 -17.90 19.86
C THR A 213 27.82 -17.91 18.92
N ILE A 214 29.01 -17.98 19.51
CA ILE A 214 30.29 -18.15 18.82
C ILE A 214 30.37 -19.63 18.40
N LEU A 215 30.45 -19.90 17.10
CA LEU A 215 30.91 -21.20 16.59
C LEU A 215 32.44 -21.14 16.40
N PRO A 216 33.20 -22.20 16.74
CA PRO A 216 34.64 -22.21 16.54
C PRO A 216 35.01 -22.51 15.08
N ASP A 217 36.11 -21.88 14.65
CA ASP A 217 36.80 -22.10 13.37
C ASP A 217 37.32 -23.54 13.26
N ILE A 218 37.15 -24.14 12.08
CA ILE A 218 37.76 -25.43 11.73
C ILE A 218 39.02 -25.12 10.91
N GLU A 219 40.20 -25.29 11.51
CA GLU A 219 41.48 -25.19 10.81
C GLU A 219 41.68 -26.39 9.86
N MET A 220 41.97 -26.07 8.59
CA MET A 220 42.46 -27.02 7.60
C MET A 220 43.92 -27.40 7.91
N VAL A 221 44.14 -28.64 8.33
CA VAL A 221 45.48 -29.24 8.40
C VAL A 221 45.94 -29.56 6.98
N THR A 222 46.90 -28.79 6.46
CA THR A 222 47.65 -29.13 5.25
C THR A 222 48.64 -30.25 5.55
N SER A 223 48.46 -31.42 4.93
CA SER A 223 49.45 -32.50 4.96
C SER A 223 50.70 -32.09 4.17
N GLN A 224 51.81 -31.88 4.89
CA GLN A 224 53.13 -31.75 4.28
C GLN A 224 53.59 -33.11 3.78
N THR A 225 53.99 -33.14 2.50
CA THR A 225 54.72 -34.22 1.85
C THR A 225 56.18 -34.13 2.33
N ALA A 226 56.73 -35.22 2.87
CA ALA A 226 58.16 -35.37 3.11
C ALA A 226 58.69 -36.48 2.18
N GLU A 227 59.75 -36.11 1.45
CA GLU A 227 60.61 -36.97 0.63
C GLU A 227 61.35 -38.03 1.47
#